data_AF-A0A1L9SBF1-F1
#
_entry.id   AF-A0A1L9SBF1-F1
#
_cell.length_a   1.000
_cell.length_b   1.000
_cell.length_c   1.000
_cell.angle_alpha   90.00
_cell.angle_beta   90.00
_cell.angle_gamma   90.00
#
_symmetry.space_group_name_H-M   'P 1'
#
loop_
_entity.id
_entity.type
_entity.pdbx_description
1 polymer ?
#
loop_
_entity_poly.entity_id
_entity_poly.type
_entity_poly.pdbx_seq_one_letter_code
_entity_poly.pdbx_strand_id
1 'polypeptide(L)'
;MARTTNTVSEDVKNFVQSEFARCDTRRGYIPDINVFEEVYVRSPNWRGVLRNLYWRGRRQPTMWDVFELLVQRGFLSTECLTVPVQLDNMTPDTNTIGHLLSCFSFFHHDWQMVIEGKIPCQSACWDDDTEWLATMIVRGGVSVDQLLNTIEASGFLGHCIPAQLEEFKKLYPVESTKLTQNPRDREGTLEADGLVHPSKNILGFWLPHGLGSDKEMFAAQLRECLSRFNKIEELYRETENIPTSQLWLESEQNDHFEETST
;
A
#
# COMPACT_ATOMS: atom_id res chain seq x y z
N MET A 1 33.74 -16.68 0.36
CA MET A 1 32.52 -15.86 0.48
C MET A 1 32.31 -15.58 1.96
N ALA A 2 32.45 -14.32 2.38
CA ALA A 2 32.13 -13.94 3.75
C ALA A 2 30.62 -14.11 3.93
N ARG A 3 30.19 -14.87 4.96
CA ARG A 3 28.79 -14.85 5.40
C ARG A 3 28.51 -13.42 5.84
N THR A 4 27.83 -12.63 5.02
CA THR A 4 27.19 -11.39 5.45
C THR A 4 26.31 -11.77 6.64
N THR A 5 26.68 -11.35 7.84
CA THR A 5 25.92 -11.68 9.04
C THR A 5 24.53 -11.06 8.86
N ASN A 6 23.48 -11.87 8.94
CA ASN A 6 22.06 -11.47 8.97
C ASN A 6 21.69 -10.65 10.23
N THR A 7 22.68 -9.96 10.82
CA THR A 7 22.53 -9.16 12.02
C THR A 7 21.99 -7.80 11.63
N VAL A 8 20.68 -7.62 11.83
CA VAL A 8 20.03 -6.30 11.84
C VAL A 8 20.12 -5.68 13.24
N SER A 9 19.94 -4.37 13.34
CA SER A 9 19.90 -3.66 14.64
C SER A 9 18.69 -4.09 15.48
N GLU A 10 18.73 -3.82 16.79
CA GLU A 10 17.62 -4.15 17.68
C GLU A 10 16.37 -3.31 17.36
N ASP A 11 16.57 -2.08 16.86
CA ASP A 11 15.47 -1.20 16.43
C ASP A 11 14.70 -1.80 15.26
N VAL A 12 15.38 -2.42 14.29
CA VAL A 12 14.73 -3.17 13.19
C VAL A 12 13.86 -4.29 13.76
N LYS A 13 14.39 -5.09 14.70
CA LYS A 13 13.63 -6.20 15.29
C LYS A 13 12.41 -5.70 16.04
N ASN A 14 12.59 -4.67 16.86
CA ASN A 14 11.50 -4.05 17.63
C ASN A 14 10.41 -3.51 16.71
N PHE A 15 10.79 -2.84 15.63
CA PHE A 15 9.84 -2.34 14.63
C PHE A 15 9.07 -3.48 13.97
N VAL A 16 9.76 -4.49 13.42
CA VAL A 16 9.12 -5.65 12.78
C VAL A 16 8.19 -6.38 13.76
N GLN A 17 8.63 -6.60 15.00
CA GLN A 17 7.81 -7.23 16.03
C GLN A 17 6.57 -6.40 16.37
N SER A 18 6.69 -5.07 16.43
CA SER A 18 5.55 -4.19 16.66
C SER A 18 4.52 -4.25 15.53
N GLU A 19 4.97 -4.37 14.27
CA GLU A 19 4.11 -4.54 13.11
C GLU A 19 3.40 -5.90 13.13
N PHE A 20 4.13 -6.96 13.47
CA PHE A 20 3.58 -8.32 13.60
C PHE A 20 2.56 -8.44 14.73
N ALA A 21 2.78 -7.74 15.85
CA ALA A 21 1.86 -7.76 16.99
C ALA A 21 0.46 -7.20 16.64
N ARG A 22 0.34 -6.45 15.53
CA ARG A 22 -0.93 -5.92 15.03
C ARG A 22 -1.68 -6.91 14.14
N CYS A 23 -1.10 -8.07 13.83
CA CYS A 23 -1.67 -9.07 12.93
C CYS A 23 -1.93 -10.38 13.69
N ASP A 24 -2.94 -11.14 13.25
CA ASP A 24 -3.08 -12.53 13.68
C ASP A 24 -2.13 -13.43 12.89
N THR A 25 -0.93 -13.68 13.42
CA THR A 25 0.09 -14.48 12.70
C THR A 25 -0.23 -15.98 12.59
N ARG A 26 -1.34 -16.46 13.19
CA ARG A 26 -1.75 -17.88 13.17
C ARG A 26 -2.90 -18.16 12.22
N ARG A 27 -3.78 -17.18 12.01
CA ARG A 27 -4.97 -17.29 11.15
C ARG A 27 -5.08 -16.15 10.13
N GLY A 28 -4.04 -15.31 10.05
CA GLY A 28 -4.06 -14.03 9.35
C GLY A 28 -4.20 -14.13 7.85
N TYR A 29 -4.03 -12.97 7.22
CA TYR A 29 -4.17 -12.80 5.77
C TYR A 29 -3.26 -13.79 5.02
N ILE A 30 -3.85 -14.62 4.17
CA ILE A 30 -3.17 -15.73 3.50
C ILE A 30 -1.90 -15.28 2.75
N PRO A 31 -1.89 -14.15 2.02
CA PRO A 31 -0.69 -13.63 1.37
C PRO A 31 0.50 -13.36 2.31
N ASP A 32 0.25 -13.12 3.60
CA ASP A 32 1.28 -12.78 4.59
C ASP A 32 1.89 -14.00 5.27
N ILE A 33 1.34 -15.21 5.07
CA ILE A 33 1.81 -16.44 5.74
C ILE A 33 3.29 -16.68 5.48
N ASN A 34 3.75 -16.51 4.24
CA ASN A 34 5.17 -16.71 3.89
C ASN A 34 6.09 -15.72 4.62
N VAL A 35 5.62 -14.48 4.87
CA VAL A 35 6.38 -13.46 5.62
C VAL A 35 6.39 -13.80 7.12
N PHE A 36 5.29 -14.33 7.64
CA PHE A 36 5.25 -14.81 9.03
C PHE A 36 6.21 -15.99 9.25
N GLU A 37 6.27 -16.94 8.32
CA GLU A 37 7.20 -18.06 8.41
C GLU A 37 8.65 -17.61 8.53
N GLU A 38 9.08 -16.55 7.81
CA GLU A 38 10.43 -15.98 7.91
C GLU A 38 10.81 -15.51 9.32
N VAL A 39 9.83 -15.17 10.17
CA VAL A 39 10.05 -14.77 11.57
C VAL A 39 10.00 -15.94 12.54
N TYR A 40 9.20 -16.97 12.26
CA TYR A 40 8.99 -18.10 13.17
C TYR A 40 9.92 -19.30 12.93
N VAL A 41 10.76 -19.27 11.89
CA VAL A 41 11.83 -20.25 11.71
C VAL A 41 12.91 -20.16 12.81
N ARG A 42 13.68 -21.25 13.01
CA ARG A 42 14.74 -21.35 14.04
C ARG A 42 15.79 -20.23 13.98
N SER A 43 15.96 -19.59 12.84
CA SER A 43 16.83 -18.42 12.64
C SER A 43 16.06 -17.38 11.82
N PRO A 44 15.39 -16.42 12.46
CA PRO A 44 14.54 -15.46 11.75
C PRO A 44 15.31 -14.66 10.69
N ASN A 45 14.72 -14.47 9.51
CA ASN A 45 15.28 -13.67 8.43
C ASN A 45 14.82 -12.20 8.54
N TRP A 46 15.25 -11.51 9.59
CA TRP A 46 14.80 -10.14 9.87
C TRP A 46 15.06 -9.16 8.71
N ARG A 47 16.19 -9.31 8.01
CA ARG A 47 16.52 -8.48 6.85
C ARG A 47 15.56 -8.73 5.69
N GLY A 48 15.19 -9.98 5.41
CA GLY A 48 14.19 -10.31 4.38
C GLY A 48 12.80 -9.79 4.70
N VAL A 49 12.40 -9.86 5.98
CA VAL A 49 11.13 -9.30 6.45
C VAL A 49 11.11 -7.78 6.34
N LEU A 50 12.20 -7.10 6.73
CA LEU A 50 12.34 -5.66 6.56
C LEU A 50 12.27 -5.25 5.08
N ARG A 51 12.96 -5.97 4.19
CA ARG A 51 12.91 -5.76 2.74
C ARG A 51 11.48 -5.87 2.20
N ASN A 52 10.72 -6.86 2.66
CA ASN A 52 9.30 -7.02 2.31
C ASN A 52 8.45 -5.83 2.75
N LEU A 53 8.59 -5.43 4.02
CA LEU A 53 7.90 -4.28 4.57
C LEU A 53 8.27 -2.98 3.85
N TYR A 54 9.54 -2.81 3.47
CA TYR A 54 10.01 -1.67 2.70
C TYR A 54 9.32 -1.58 1.34
N TRP A 55 9.24 -2.68 0.58
CA TRP A 55 8.55 -2.68 -0.72
C TRP A 55 7.08 -2.31 -0.60
N ARG A 56 6.37 -2.86 0.40
CA ARG A 56 4.98 -2.45 0.70
C ARG A 56 4.88 -0.98 1.08
N GLY A 57 5.87 -0.48 1.81
CA GLY A 57 5.96 0.93 2.25
C GLY A 57 6.29 1.91 1.15
N ARG A 58 6.90 1.45 0.06
CA ARG A 58 7.25 2.30 -1.08
C ARG A 58 6.04 2.68 -1.93
N ARG A 59 5.05 1.79 -2.01
CA ARG A 59 3.86 1.93 -2.89
C ARG A 59 2.78 2.82 -2.29
N GLN A 60 2.62 2.73 -0.97
CA GLN A 60 1.58 3.44 -0.24
C GLN A 60 1.72 4.97 -0.26
N PRO A 61 2.92 5.57 -0.17
CA PRO A 61 3.11 7.00 -0.41
C PRO A 61 2.59 7.46 -1.77
N THR A 62 2.79 6.66 -2.83
CA THR A 62 2.23 6.97 -4.15
C THR A 62 0.70 7.00 -4.13
N MET A 63 0.05 6.05 -3.45
CA MET A 63 -1.41 6.06 -3.29
C MET A 63 -1.89 7.25 -2.45
N TRP A 64 -1.11 7.60 -1.43
CA TRP A 64 -1.36 8.78 -0.60
C TRP A 64 -1.27 10.08 -1.41
N ASP A 65 -0.25 10.22 -2.27
CA ASP A 65 -0.06 11.40 -3.12
C ASP A 65 -1.22 11.56 -4.12
N VAL A 66 -1.71 10.45 -4.70
CA VAL A 66 -2.91 10.46 -5.55
C VAL A 66 -4.13 10.88 -4.73
N PHE A 67 -4.31 10.33 -3.53
CA PHE A 67 -5.41 10.72 -2.65
C PHE A 67 -5.38 12.21 -2.30
N GLU A 68 -4.22 12.74 -1.86
CA GLU A 68 -4.05 14.16 -1.55
C GLU A 68 -4.33 15.04 -2.76
N LEU A 69 -3.85 14.67 -3.94
CA LEU A 69 -4.17 15.38 -5.18
C LEU A 69 -5.67 15.44 -5.42
N LEU A 70 -6.38 14.32 -5.28
CA LEU A 70 -7.82 14.27 -5.47
C LEU A 70 -8.57 15.12 -4.43
N VAL A 71 -8.10 15.16 -3.18
CA VAL A 71 -8.61 16.07 -2.14
C VAL A 71 -8.36 17.53 -2.52
N GLN A 72 -7.14 17.88 -2.93
CA GLN A 72 -6.77 19.26 -3.31
C GLN A 72 -7.57 19.77 -4.51
N ARG A 73 -7.93 18.88 -5.44
CA ARG A 73 -8.79 19.19 -6.58
C ARG A 73 -10.29 19.20 -6.25
N GLY A 74 -10.66 18.89 -5.01
CA GLY A 74 -12.05 18.89 -4.54
C GLY A 74 -12.85 17.67 -4.99
N PHE A 75 -12.19 16.61 -5.47
CA PHE A 75 -12.84 15.36 -5.83
C PHE A 75 -13.14 14.49 -4.61
N LEU A 76 -12.26 14.53 -3.60
CA LEU A 76 -12.43 13.78 -2.34
C LEU A 76 -12.47 14.72 -1.14
N SER A 77 -13.02 14.22 -0.03
CA SER A 77 -12.94 14.85 1.29
C SER A 77 -12.11 13.97 2.21
N THR A 78 -11.27 14.57 3.06
CA THR A 78 -10.51 13.83 4.08
C THR A 78 -11.41 13.09 5.07
N GLU A 79 -12.69 13.46 5.16
CA GLU A 79 -13.70 12.76 5.98
C GLU A 79 -13.89 11.30 5.55
N CYS A 80 -13.58 10.92 4.30
CA CYS A 80 -13.67 9.51 3.89
C CYS A 80 -12.68 8.60 4.66
N LEU A 81 -11.64 9.18 5.28
CA LEU A 81 -10.67 8.47 6.12
C LEU A 81 -11.21 8.14 7.51
N THR A 82 -12.31 8.76 7.97
CA THR A 82 -12.86 8.48 9.31
C THR A 82 -13.62 7.15 9.37
N VAL A 83 -13.99 6.61 8.22
CA VAL A 83 -14.67 5.32 8.14
C VAL A 83 -13.61 4.23 7.96
N PRO A 84 -13.53 3.21 8.84
CA PRO A 84 -12.59 2.11 8.67
C PRO A 84 -12.84 1.36 7.35
N VAL A 85 -11.79 0.84 6.72
CA VAL A 85 -11.91 0.05 5.48
C VAL A 85 -11.77 -1.42 5.81
N GLN A 86 -12.67 -2.24 5.26
CA GLN A 86 -12.57 -3.68 5.24
C GLN A 86 -11.87 -4.12 3.94
N LEU A 87 -10.57 -4.42 4.03
CA LEU A 87 -9.74 -4.75 2.88
C LEU A 87 -9.98 -6.15 2.30
N ASP A 88 -10.64 -7.07 3.01
CA ASP A 88 -10.90 -8.43 2.54
C ASP A 88 -12.23 -8.61 1.77
N ASN A 89 -12.92 -7.51 1.43
CA ASN A 89 -14.22 -7.55 0.77
C ASN A 89 -14.37 -6.43 -0.26
N MET A 90 -14.61 -6.76 -1.53
CA MET A 90 -14.82 -5.77 -2.59
C MET A 90 -16.30 -5.61 -2.94
N THR A 91 -16.75 -4.37 -3.05
CA THR A 91 -18.03 -4.03 -3.67
C THR A 91 -17.88 -3.95 -5.19
N PRO A 92 -18.96 -4.07 -5.98
CA PRO A 92 -18.90 -3.93 -7.44
C PRO A 92 -18.25 -2.60 -7.89
N ASP A 93 -18.62 -1.48 -7.27
CA ASP A 93 -18.10 -0.16 -7.64
C ASP A 93 -16.62 0.00 -7.27
N THR A 94 -16.21 -0.48 -6.09
CA THR A 94 -14.79 -0.49 -5.71
C THR A 94 -13.98 -1.42 -6.62
N ASN A 95 -14.54 -2.56 -7.04
CA ASN A 95 -13.89 -3.42 -8.02
C ASN A 95 -13.74 -2.74 -9.37
N THR A 96 -14.77 -2.06 -9.87
CA THR A 96 -14.67 -1.27 -11.11
C THR A 96 -13.58 -0.21 -11.02
N ILE A 97 -13.49 0.56 -9.92
CA ILE A 97 -12.40 1.53 -9.76
C ILE A 97 -11.04 0.85 -9.64
N GLY A 98 -10.92 -0.26 -8.91
CA GLY A 98 -9.67 -1.03 -8.82
C GLY A 98 -9.16 -1.48 -10.20
N HIS A 99 -10.06 -1.98 -11.05
CA HIS A 99 -9.74 -2.34 -12.44
C HIS A 99 -9.37 -1.13 -13.31
N LEU A 100 -9.94 0.05 -13.06
CA LEU A 100 -9.52 1.28 -13.74
C LEU A 100 -8.10 1.68 -13.33
N LEU A 101 -7.81 1.64 -12.03
CA LEU A 101 -6.48 1.97 -11.50
C LEU A 101 -5.42 1.00 -12.02
N SER A 102 -5.73 -0.29 -12.17
CA SER A 102 -4.78 -1.26 -12.73
C SER A 102 -4.42 -1.05 -14.21
N CYS A 103 -5.09 -0.13 -14.91
CA CYS A 103 -4.73 0.29 -16.27
C CYS A 103 -3.46 1.16 -16.32
N PHE A 104 -2.90 1.58 -15.18
CA PHE A 104 -1.70 2.39 -15.12
C PHE A 104 -0.42 1.53 -15.02
N SER A 105 0.69 2.05 -15.55
CA SER A 105 1.90 1.25 -15.76
C SER A 105 2.62 0.79 -14.49
N PHE A 106 2.50 1.52 -13.37
CA PHE A 106 3.23 1.18 -12.13
C PHE A 106 2.85 -0.19 -11.57
N PHE A 107 1.60 -0.60 -11.70
CA PHE A 107 1.14 -1.91 -11.23
C PHE A 107 1.84 -3.07 -11.96
N HIS A 108 2.20 -2.87 -13.22
CA HIS A 108 2.87 -3.88 -14.04
C HIS A 108 4.38 -3.90 -13.83
N HIS A 109 4.96 -2.76 -13.42
CA HIS A 109 6.40 -2.63 -13.20
C HIS A 109 6.89 -3.55 -12.09
N ASP A 110 6.28 -3.50 -10.90
CA ASP A 110 6.70 -4.34 -9.77
C ASP A 110 6.47 -5.83 -10.06
N TRP A 111 5.40 -6.18 -10.79
CA TRP A 111 5.17 -7.56 -11.22
C TRP A 111 6.25 -8.05 -12.19
N GLN A 112 6.68 -7.20 -13.12
CA GLN A 112 7.79 -7.50 -14.01
C GLN A 112 9.10 -7.71 -13.21
N MET A 113 9.32 -6.93 -12.15
CA MET A 113 10.45 -7.12 -11.24
C MET A 113 10.41 -8.46 -10.51
N VAL A 114 9.23 -8.99 -10.16
CA VAL A 114 9.10 -10.36 -9.62
C VAL A 114 9.49 -11.40 -10.67
N ILE A 115 9.01 -11.26 -11.91
CA ILE A 115 9.33 -12.17 -13.01
C ILE A 115 10.84 -12.20 -13.27
N GLU A 116 11.49 -11.04 -13.18
CA GLU A 116 12.94 -10.88 -13.31
C GLU A 116 13.72 -11.34 -12.07
N GLY A 117 13.03 -11.74 -10.99
CA GLY A 117 13.63 -12.21 -9.76
C GLY A 117 14.27 -11.11 -8.91
N LYS A 118 13.94 -9.83 -9.17
CA LYS A 118 14.52 -8.67 -8.50
C LYS A 118 13.88 -8.39 -7.14
N ILE A 119 12.60 -8.72 -7.00
CA ILE A 119 11.88 -8.58 -5.73
C ILE A 119 11.11 -9.87 -5.39
N PRO A 120 10.89 -10.16 -4.10
CA PRO A 120 10.07 -11.29 -3.71
C PRO A 120 8.62 -11.13 -4.19
N CYS A 121 7.99 -12.23 -4.63
CA CYS A 121 6.61 -12.22 -5.10
C CYS A 121 5.63 -11.63 -4.07
N GLN A 122 5.83 -11.94 -2.79
CA GLN A 122 5.04 -11.45 -1.67
C GLN A 122 5.16 -9.92 -1.42
N SER A 123 6.09 -9.25 -2.09
CA SER A 123 6.33 -7.80 -2.04
C SER A 123 5.62 -7.04 -3.18
N ALA A 124 5.08 -7.72 -4.20
CA ALA A 124 4.62 -7.09 -5.43
C ALA A 124 3.11 -6.96 -5.57
N CYS A 125 2.32 -7.53 -4.65
CA CYS A 125 0.86 -7.44 -4.72
C CYS A 125 0.38 -6.05 -4.33
N TRP A 126 -0.22 -5.28 -5.25
CA TRP A 126 -0.74 -3.92 -5.02
C TRP A 126 -2.21 -3.89 -4.60
N ASP A 127 -2.85 -5.06 -4.45
CA ASP A 127 -4.31 -5.16 -4.30
C ASP A 127 -4.80 -4.30 -3.13
N ASP A 128 -4.23 -4.47 -1.93
CA ASP A 128 -4.65 -3.75 -0.72
C ASP A 128 -4.51 -2.21 -0.86
N ASP A 129 -3.40 -1.76 -1.45
CA ASP A 129 -3.07 -0.34 -1.66
C ASP A 129 -4.04 0.30 -2.67
N THR A 130 -4.30 -0.42 -3.76
CA THR A 130 -5.22 -0.02 -4.84
C THR A 130 -6.65 -0.01 -4.37
N GLU A 131 -7.04 -1.04 -3.62
CA GLU A 131 -8.35 -1.23 -3.05
C GLU A 131 -8.70 -0.15 -2.04
N TRP A 132 -7.73 0.29 -1.25
CA TRP A 132 -7.90 1.44 -0.36
C TRP A 132 -8.23 2.71 -1.16
N LEU A 133 -7.44 3.04 -2.18
CA LEU A 133 -7.67 4.25 -2.98
C LEU A 133 -9.01 4.17 -3.73
N ALA A 134 -9.32 3.00 -4.29
CA ALA A 134 -10.59 2.74 -4.95
C ALA A 134 -11.78 2.95 -4.00
N THR A 135 -11.67 2.48 -2.76
CA THR A 135 -12.68 2.71 -1.71
C THR A 135 -12.85 4.20 -1.42
N MET A 136 -11.75 4.96 -1.30
CA MET A 136 -11.83 6.42 -1.09
C MET A 136 -12.56 7.12 -2.24
N ILE A 137 -12.30 6.71 -3.48
CA ILE A 137 -12.94 7.25 -4.68
C ILE A 137 -14.45 6.98 -4.69
N VAL A 138 -14.87 5.76 -4.37
CA VAL A 138 -16.30 5.39 -4.30
C VAL A 138 -17.02 6.15 -3.18
N ARG A 139 -16.36 6.38 -2.04
CA ARG A 139 -16.90 7.22 -0.95
C ARG A 139 -17.08 8.68 -1.36
N GLY A 140 -16.13 9.21 -2.13
CA GLY A 140 -16.15 10.60 -2.61
C GLY A 140 -17.14 10.87 -3.75
N GLY A 141 -17.45 9.87 -4.59
CA GLY A 141 -18.42 10.01 -5.67
C GLY A 141 -17.88 10.77 -6.90
N VAL A 142 -16.65 10.48 -7.31
CA VAL A 142 -15.97 11.17 -8.42
C VAL A 142 -16.42 10.64 -9.79
N SER A 143 -16.53 11.52 -10.78
CA SER A 143 -16.69 11.13 -12.19
C SER A 143 -15.46 10.36 -12.69
N VAL A 144 -15.69 9.20 -13.31
CA VAL A 144 -14.63 8.34 -13.87
C VAL A 144 -13.71 9.08 -14.83
N ASP A 145 -14.26 9.89 -15.74
CA ASP A 145 -13.47 10.62 -16.73
C ASP A 145 -12.59 11.70 -16.09
N GLN A 146 -13.13 12.42 -15.10
CA GLN A 146 -12.37 13.45 -14.38
C GLN A 146 -11.27 12.83 -13.52
N LEU A 147 -11.57 11.70 -12.88
CA LEU A 147 -10.61 10.91 -12.12
C LEU A 147 -9.45 10.46 -13.02
N LEU A 148 -9.75 9.79 -14.14
CA LEU A 148 -8.75 9.25 -15.05
C LEU A 148 -7.82 10.35 -15.57
N ASN A 149 -8.39 11.45 -16.09
CA ASN A 149 -7.61 12.58 -16.58
C ASN A 149 -6.72 13.21 -15.51
N THR A 150 -7.21 13.28 -14.25
CA THR A 150 -6.44 13.87 -13.15
C THR A 150 -5.28 12.97 -12.74
N ILE A 151 -5.51 11.66 -12.63
CA ILE A 151 -4.47 10.69 -12.28
C ILE A 151 -3.42 10.63 -13.40
N GLU A 152 -3.85 10.54 -14.65
CA GLU A 152 -2.95 10.54 -15.82
C GLU A 152 -2.09 11.81 -15.89
N ALA A 153 -2.70 12.98 -15.70
CA ALA A 153 -1.97 14.25 -15.71
C ALA A 153 -0.97 14.40 -14.54
N SER A 154 -1.17 13.67 -13.43
CA SER A 154 -0.25 13.71 -12.28
C SER A 154 1.03 12.89 -12.51
N GLY A 155 0.93 11.81 -13.28
CA GLY A 155 2.02 10.86 -13.48
C GLY A 155 2.36 9.99 -12.26
N PHE A 156 1.65 10.11 -11.12
CA PHE A 156 1.98 9.37 -9.90
C PHE A 156 1.87 7.84 -10.08
N LEU A 157 0.90 7.35 -10.86
CA LEU A 157 0.75 5.91 -11.16
C LEU A 157 1.46 5.50 -12.47
N GLY A 158 2.28 6.39 -13.04
CA GLY A 158 2.86 6.21 -14.36
C GLY A 158 1.86 6.52 -15.48
N HIS A 159 2.10 5.96 -16.67
CA HIS A 159 1.27 6.21 -17.84
C HIS A 159 0.10 5.23 -17.92
N CYS A 160 -1.05 5.70 -18.44
CA CYS A 160 -2.18 4.82 -18.72
C CYS A 160 -1.84 3.92 -19.93
N ILE A 161 -2.06 2.62 -19.81
CA ILE A 161 -1.81 1.63 -20.86
C ILE A 161 -3.04 1.58 -21.78
N PRO A 162 -2.96 2.03 -23.05
CA PRO A 162 -4.14 2.15 -23.90
C PRO A 162 -4.87 0.83 -24.11
N ALA A 163 -4.14 -0.28 -24.27
CA ALA A 163 -4.75 -1.59 -24.48
C ALA A 163 -5.61 -2.04 -23.29
N GLN A 164 -5.15 -1.79 -22.07
CA GLN A 164 -5.88 -2.14 -20.83
C GLN A 164 -7.06 -1.21 -20.61
N LEU A 165 -6.91 0.09 -20.88
CA LEU A 165 -8.01 1.04 -20.82
C LEU A 165 -9.12 0.69 -21.82
N GLU A 166 -8.77 0.27 -23.04
CA GLU A 166 -9.75 -0.18 -24.02
C GLU A 166 -10.44 -1.50 -23.63
N GLU A 167 -9.74 -2.40 -22.95
CA GLU A 167 -10.35 -3.61 -22.36
C GLU A 167 -11.29 -3.26 -21.20
N PHE A 168 -10.86 -2.36 -20.31
CA PHE A 168 -11.68 -1.82 -19.23
C PHE A 168 -12.97 -1.22 -19.76
N LYS A 169 -12.91 -0.36 -20.78
CA LYS A 169 -14.11 0.26 -21.40
C LYS A 169 -15.06 -0.75 -22.03
N LYS A 170 -14.57 -1.91 -22.50
CA LYS A 170 -15.42 -2.99 -23.01
C LYS A 170 -16.16 -3.71 -21.90
N LEU A 171 -15.49 -3.93 -20.76
CA LEU A 171 -16.08 -4.58 -19.58
C LEU A 171 -17.01 -3.64 -18.81
N TYR A 172 -16.69 -2.35 -18.78
CA TYR A 172 -17.39 -1.30 -18.06
C TYR A 172 -17.67 -0.12 -19.00
N PRO A 173 -18.70 -0.20 -19.86
CA PRO A 173 -19.02 0.89 -20.78
C PRO A 173 -19.33 2.17 -19.98
N VAL A 174 -18.60 3.25 -20.26
CA VAL A 174 -18.69 4.51 -19.48
C VAL A 174 -20.11 5.08 -19.47
N GLU A 175 -20.87 4.88 -20.55
CA GLU A 175 -22.26 5.32 -20.69
C GLU A 175 -23.23 4.57 -19.76
N SER A 176 -22.90 3.35 -19.33
CA SER A 176 -23.71 2.52 -18.43
C SER A 176 -23.12 2.39 -17.01
N THR A 177 -21.84 2.73 -16.84
CA THR A 177 -21.13 2.61 -15.56
C THR A 177 -21.38 3.84 -14.70
N LYS A 178 -22.54 3.87 -14.05
CA LYS A 178 -22.81 4.82 -12.97
C LYS A 178 -22.24 4.26 -11.67
N LEU A 179 -21.09 4.77 -11.25
CA LEU A 179 -20.60 4.54 -9.90
C LEU A 179 -21.59 5.14 -8.91
N THR A 180 -22.05 4.33 -7.96
CA THR A 180 -22.92 4.79 -6.90
C THR A 180 -22.05 5.33 -5.78
N GLN A 181 -22.16 6.63 -5.50
CA GLN A 181 -21.48 7.18 -4.34
C GLN A 181 -21.99 6.50 -3.07
N ASN A 182 -21.07 5.93 -2.30
CA ASN A 182 -21.38 5.28 -1.04
C ASN A 182 -20.36 5.73 0.03
N PRO A 183 -20.67 6.74 0.86
CA PRO A 183 -19.76 7.24 1.89
C PRO A 183 -19.30 6.20 2.92
N ARG A 184 -19.99 5.06 3.00
CA ARG A 184 -19.66 3.93 3.89
C ARG A 184 -19.27 2.68 3.09
N ASP A 185 -18.79 2.85 1.85
CA ASP A 185 -18.34 1.72 1.04
C ASP A 185 -17.24 0.94 1.77
N ARG A 186 -17.39 -0.39 1.81
CA ARG A 186 -16.49 -1.32 2.50
C ARG A 186 -16.19 -0.91 3.94
N GLU A 187 -17.16 -0.39 4.66
CA GLU A 187 -16.96 -0.05 6.06
C GLU A 187 -16.58 -1.30 6.88
N GLY A 188 -15.45 -1.20 7.57
CA GLY A 188 -14.99 -2.21 8.52
C GLY A 188 -15.47 -1.96 9.94
N THR A 189 -14.97 -2.75 10.87
CA THR A 189 -15.20 -2.60 12.31
C THR A 189 -13.90 -2.32 13.03
N LEU A 190 -13.93 -1.36 13.95
CA LEU A 190 -12.84 -1.11 14.90
C LEU A 190 -13.18 -1.77 16.24
N GLU A 191 -12.15 -2.16 16.97
CA GLU A 191 -12.23 -2.60 18.35
C GLU A 191 -12.48 -1.42 19.30
N ALA A 192 -12.71 -1.71 20.58
CA ALA A 192 -12.99 -0.69 21.59
C ALA A 192 -11.82 0.30 21.81
N ASP A 193 -10.60 -0.09 21.45
CA ASP A 193 -9.40 0.76 21.48
C ASP A 193 -9.22 1.60 20.20
N GLY A 194 -10.14 1.48 19.23
CA GLY A 194 -10.09 2.18 17.96
C GLY A 194 -9.15 1.54 16.92
N LEU A 195 -8.64 0.33 17.18
CA LEU A 195 -7.76 -0.39 16.24
C LEU A 195 -8.55 -1.42 15.41
N VAL A 196 -8.01 -1.78 14.26
CA VAL A 196 -8.53 -2.89 13.45
C VAL A 196 -8.22 -4.20 14.17
N HIS A 197 -9.20 -5.10 14.28
CA HIS A 197 -9.00 -6.41 14.88
C HIS A 197 -7.82 -7.15 14.18
N PRO A 198 -6.87 -7.77 14.90
CA PRO A 198 -5.67 -8.35 14.31
C PRO A 198 -5.90 -9.37 13.18
N SER A 199 -7.01 -10.12 13.22
CA SER A 199 -7.37 -11.07 12.14
C SER A 199 -7.87 -10.41 10.85
N LYS A 200 -8.12 -9.10 10.88
CA LYS A 200 -8.54 -8.27 9.76
C LYS A 200 -7.48 -7.27 9.33
N ASN A 201 -6.34 -7.26 10.02
CA ASN A 201 -5.25 -6.35 9.72
C ASN A 201 -4.25 -7.01 8.76
N ILE A 202 -3.74 -6.23 7.81
CA ILE A 202 -2.79 -6.67 6.79
C ILE A 202 -1.39 -6.23 7.19
N LEU A 203 -0.42 -7.13 7.09
CA LEU A 203 0.94 -6.83 7.50
C LEU A 203 1.53 -5.73 6.59
N GLY A 204 2.07 -4.68 7.19
CA GLY A 204 2.68 -3.58 6.43
C GLY A 204 1.68 -2.69 5.69
N PHE A 205 0.38 -2.76 6.02
CA PHE A 205 -0.61 -1.81 5.55
C PHE A 205 -0.72 -0.60 6.51
N TRP A 206 -0.51 0.59 5.97
CA TRP A 206 -0.23 1.83 6.70
C TRP A 206 -1.03 3.02 6.20
N LEU A 207 -1.69 2.91 5.05
CA LEU A 207 -2.60 3.93 4.54
C LEU A 207 -3.68 4.27 5.57
N PRO A 208 -3.99 5.55 5.80
CA PRO A 208 -4.92 5.93 6.88
C PRO A 208 -6.36 5.48 6.61
N HIS A 209 -7.03 4.93 7.62
CA HIS A 209 -8.48 4.71 7.62
C HIS A 209 -9.00 4.49 9.05
N GLY A 210 -10.29 4.73 9.26
CA GLY A 210 -10.89 4.63 10.59
C GLY A 210 -10.36 5.68 11.57
N LEU A 211 -9.95 6.84 11.05
CA LEU A 211 -9.43 7.92 11.88
C LEU A 211 -10.56 8.53 12.73
N GLY A 212 -10.19 9.05 13.90
CA GLY A 212 -11.09 9.77 14.78
C GLY A 212 -11.69 10.99 14.10
N SER A 213 -12.95 11.31 14.41
CA SER A 213 -13.64 12.48 13.84
C SER A 213 -13.25 13.81 14.49
N ASP A 214 -12.68 13.78 15.69
CA ASP A 214 -12.11 14.96 16.34
C ASP A 214 -10.88 15.44 15.57
N LYS A 215 -10.78 16.75 15.29
CA LYS A 215 -9.72 17.34 14.47
C LYS A 215 -8.31 17.11 15.03
N GLU A 216 -8.11 17.21 16.34
CA GLU A 216 -6.79 17.03 16.95
C GLU A 216 -6.39 15.56 16.91
N MET A 217 -7.32 14.67 17.25
CA MET A 217 -7.13 13.23 17.17
C MET A 217 -6.88 12.76 15.73
N PHE A 218 -7.68 13.22 14.78
CA PHE A 218 -7.53 12.95 13.34
C PHE A 218 -6.12 13.32 12.87
N ALA A 219 -5.68 14.54 13.17
CA ALA A 219 -4.38 15.01 12.75
C ALA A 219 -3.23 14.24 13.42
N ALA A 220 -3.38 13.82 14.68
CA ALA A 220 -2.41 13.01 15.38
C ALA A 220 -2.29 11.60 14.78
N GLN A 221 -3.42 10.91 14.58
CA GLN A 221 -3.45 9.58 13.99
C GLN A 221 -2.99 9.57 12.53
N LEU A 222 -3.35 10.59 11.75
CA LEU A 222 -2.86 10.74 10.39
C LEU A 222 -1.33 10.86 10.36
N ARG A 223 -0.75 11.73 11.21
CA ARG A 223 0.71 11.83 11.33
C ARG A 223 1.36 10.52 11.75
N GLU A 224 0.74 9.79 12.67
CA GLU A 224 1.22 8.49 13.11
C GLU A 224 1.27 7.47 11.95
N CYS A 225 0.18 7.34 11.18
CA CYS A 225 0.13 6.52 9.97
C CYS A 225 1.26 6.87 9.00
N LEU A 226 1.39 8.15 8.63
CA LEU A 226 2.40 8.60 7.67
C LEU A 226 3.83 8.48 8.21
N SER A 227 4.04 8.61 9.53
CA SER A 227 5.36 8.45 10.14
C SER A 227 5.92 7.03 10.00
N ARG A 228 5.04 6.02 9.88
CA ARG A 228 5.44 4.62 9.67
C ARG A 228 6.11 4.43 8.31
N PHE A 229 5.69 5.14 7.26
CA PHE A 229 6.37 5.16 5.95
C PHE A 229 7.82 5.62 6.08
N ASN A 230 8.04 6.74 6.77
CA ASN A 230 9.38 7.28 6.95
C ASN A 230 10.23 6.35 7.83
N LYS A 231 9.62 5.71 8.84
CA LYS A 231 10.36 4.82 9.74
C LYS A 231 10.84 3.55 9.03
N ILE A 232 10.02 2.95 8.16
CA ILE A 232 10.44 1.77 7.41
C ILE A 232 11.57 2.10 6.43
N GLU A 233 11.51 3.25 5.75
CA GLU A 233 12.59 3.71 4.87
C GLU A 233 13.89 3.96 5.65
N GLU A 234 13.82 4.64 6.79
CA GLU A 234 14.98 4.89 7.66
C GLU A 234 15.68 3.58 8.06
N LEU A 235 14.93 2.62 8.57
CA LEU A 235 15.44 1.33 9.04
C LEU A 235 16.00 0.48 7.89
N TYR A 236 15.35 0.52 6.73
CA TYR A 236 15.83 -0.16 5.54
C TYR A 236 17.17 0.43 5.08
N ARG A 237 17.26 1.77 5.00
CA ARG A 237 18.51 2.47 4.64
C ARG A 237 19.64 2.15 5.60
N GLU A 238 19.39 2.16 6.91
CA GLU A 238 20.37 1.76 7.91
C GLU A 238 20.86 0.32 7.66
N THR A 239 19.94 -0.63 7.48
CA THR A 239 20.25 -2.06 7.32
C THR A 239 21.06 -2.35 6.06
N GLU A 240 20.79 -1.61 4.98
CA GLU A 240 21.45 -1.76 3.69
C GLU A 240 22.65 -0.82 3.52
N ASN A 241 23.00 -0.04 4.56
CA ASN A 241 24.09 0.94 4.56
C ASN A 241 23.94 2.02 3.49
N ILE A 242 22.71 2.46 3.23
CA ILE A 242 22.38 3.51 2.28
C ILE A 242 22.41 4.87 3.00
N PRO A 243 23.20 5.84 2.54
CA PRO A 243 23.24 7.18 3.14
C PRO A 243 21.88 7.87 3.11
N THR A 244 21.53 8.57 4.19
CA THR A 244 20.31 9.41 4.25
C THR A 244 20.33 10.56 3.26
N SER A 245 21.52 11.01 2.85
CA SER A 245 21.71 12.04 1.82
C SER A 245 21.46 11.53 0.40
N GLN A 246 21.40 10.20 0.20
CA GLN A 246 21.18 9.61 -1.12
C GLN A 246 19.68 9.61 -1.43
N LEU A 247 19.24 10.55 -2.26
CA LEU A 247 17.93 10.47 -2.87
C LEU A 247 18.01 9.43 -3.97
N TRP A 248 17.16 8.42 -3.89
CA TRP A 248 17.02 7.45 -4.97
C TRP A 248 15.78 7.74 -5.77
N LEU A 249 15.97 7.81 -7.08
CA LEU A 249 14.90 7.55 -8.02
C LEU A 249 14.46 6.09 -7.85
N GLU A 250 13.21 5.82 -8.15
CA GLU A 250 12.65 4.46 -8.16
C GLU A 250 13.49 3.50 -9.00
N SER A 251 14.02 3.94 -10.14
CA SER A 251 14.92 3.13 -10.97
C SER A 251 16.23 2.77 -10.26
N GLU A 252 16.77 3.66 -9.42
CA GLU A 252 18.05 3.46 -8.70
C GLU A 252 17.88 2.56 -7.47
N GLN A 253 16.70 2.57 -6.86
CA GLN A 253 16.34 1.62 -5.82
C GLN A 253 16.39 0.18 -6.36
N ASN A 254 15.93 -0.03 -7.59
CA ASN A 254 15.85 -1.35 -8.21
C ASN A 254 17.24 -1.98 -8.39
N ASP A 255 18.19 -1.22 -8.93
CA ASP A 255 19.56 -1.69 -9.20
C ASP A 255 20.28 -2.14 -7.91
N HIS A 256 20.04 -1.45 -6.79
CA HIS A 256 20.64 -1.80 -5.50
C HIS A 256 20.24 -3.21 -5.00
N PHE A 257 19.02 -3.66 -5.28
CA PHE A 257 18.60 -5.01 -4.87
C PHE A 257 19.21 -6.11 -5.74
N GLU A 258 19.57 -5.81 -6.99
CA GLU A 258 20.28 -6.76 -7.86
C GLU A 258 21.67 -7.07 -7.29
N GLU A 259 22.41 -6.02 -6.87
CA GLU A 259 23.77 -6.15 -6.33
C GLU A 259 23.83 -6.89 -4.99
N THR A 260 22.77 -6.80 -4.18
CA THR A 260 22.72 -7.41 -2.84
C THR A 260 22.09 -8.79 -2.80
N SER A 261 21.56 -9.29 -3.93
CA SER A 261 20.92 -10.62 -4.04
C SER A 261 21.86 -11.69 -4.63
N THR A 262 23.05 -11.30 -5.11
CA THR A 262 24.15 -12.19 -5.54
C THR A 262 25.17 -12.44 -4.43
#